data_AF-A0A971TQV3-F1
#
_entry.id   AF-A0A971TQV3-F1
#
_cell.length_a   1.000
_cell.length_b   1.000
_cell.length_c   1.000
_cell.angle_alpha   90.00
_cell.angle_beta   90.00
_cell.angle_gamma   90.00
#
_symmetry.space_group_name_H-M   'P 1'
#
loop_
_entity.id
_entity.type
_entity.pdbx_description
1 polymer ?
#
loop_
_entity_poly.entity_id
_entity_poly.type
_entity_poly.pdbx_seq_one_letter_code
_entity_poly.pdbx_strand_id
1 'polypeptide(L)'
;MKKSTLIIASTSVLLLLSGCGKSPIKIAKAFSESLAKGNITQAKECATEEFGLFLDMAASLGTIEAVDPDYKFVLVKETINGNHAVVQQEGRGQIDLVKIDGEWKVDYADLPTSAESAAKANIEMLSIALWMYHMYNGSYPSELEGLLDSTKEGYPFLVVKKIPTDPWGNSYQYVVPGNHNPTDFDLWALGHEKVRNWD
;
A
#
# COMPACT_ATOMS: atom_id res chain seq x y z
N MET A 1 4.09 -62.19 -13.72
CA MET A 1 4.68 -61.14 -12.86
C MET A 1 5.16 -59.98 -13.73
N LYS A 2 4.77 -58.75 -13.35
CA LYS A 2 5.26 -57.43 -13.82
C LYS A 2 4.82 -56.98 -15.21
N LYS A 3 4.33 -55.76 -15.45
CA LYS A 3 3.78 -54.66 -14.62
C LYS A 3 3.18 -53.71 -15.68
N SER A 4 1.88 -53.45 -15.66
CA SER A 4 1.25 -52.44 -16.53
C SER A 4 1.54 -51.05 -15.97
N THR A 5 2.23 -50.22 -16.75
CA THR A 5 2.48 -48.82 -16.39
C THR A 5 1.32 -47.98 -16.89
N LEU A 6 0.45 -47.59 -15.98
CA LEU A 6 -0.62 -46.62 -16.18
C LEU A 6 0.00 -45.21 -16.16
N ILE A 7 0.07 -44.55 -17.31
CA ILE A 7 0.46 -43.13 -17.39
C ILE A 7 -0.79 -42.31 -17.10
N ILE A 8 -0.89 -41.80 -15.87
CA ILE A 8 -1.92 -40.82 -15.50
C ILE A 8 -1.47 -39.49 -16.09
N ALA A 9 -2.03 -39.12 -17.24
CA ALA A 9 -1.97 -37.76 -17.75
C ALA A 9 -2.78 -36.88 -16.78
N SER A 10 -2.10 -36.30 -15.80
CA SER A 10 -2.64 -35.18 -15.03
C SER A 10 -2.73 -34.01 -15.98
N THR A 11 -3.89 -33.87 -16.63
CA THR A 11 -4.31 -32.65 -17.30
C THR A 11 -4.38 -31.59 -16.21
N SER A 12 -3.25 -30.90 -16.02
CA SER A 12 -3.23 -29.61 -15.37
C SER A 12 -4.16 -28.73 -16.18
N VAL A 13 -5.39 -28.57 -15.69
CA VAL A 13 -6.26 -27.49 -16.10
C VAL A 13 -5.51 -26.23 -15.70
N LEU A 14 -4.76 -25.68 -16.65
CA LEU A 14 -4.20 -24.35 -16.57
C LEU A 14 -5.41 -23.42 -16.56
N LEU A 15 -5.95 -23.15 -15.37
CA LEU A 15 -6.91 -22.08 -15.17
C LEU A 15 -6.22 -20.80 -15.65
N LEU A 16 -6.64 -20.30 -16.80
CA LEU A 16 -6.28 -18.98 -17.30
C LEU A 16 -6.83 -17.94 -16.32
N LEU A 17 -6.09 -17.67 -15.24
CA LEU A 17 -6.28 -16.52 -14.35
C LEU A 17 -5.75 -15.27 -15.05
N SER A 18 -6.43 -14.83 -16.12
CA SER A 18 -6.22 -13.51 -16.70
C SER A 18 -7.54 -12.74 -16.64
N GLY A 19 -8.04 -12.52 -15.43
CA GLY A 19 -9.38 -11.96 -15.20
C GLY A 19 -9.43 -10.44 -15.03
N CYS A 20 -8.31 -9.77 -14.82
CA CYS A 20 -8.25 -8.33 -14.65
C CYS A 20 -8.13 -7.69 -16.05
N GLY A 21 -9.25 -7.18 -16.60
CA GLY A 21 -9.27 -6.58 -17.94
C GLY A 21 -8.34 -5.37 -18.08
N LYS A 22 -7.83 -5.08 -19.29
CA LYS A 22 -6.78 -4.06 -19.54
C LYS A 22 -7.13 -2.58 -19.24
N SER A 23 -8.29 -2.26 -18.69
CA SER A 23 -8.74 -0.87 -18.46
C SER A 23 -9.18 -0.64 -17.01
N PRO A 24 -9.03 0.58 -16.45
CA PRO A 24 -9.31 0.84 -15.04
C PRO A 24 -10.72 0.43 -14.62
N ILE A 25 -11.74 0.78 -15.41
CA ILE A 25 -13.12 0.36 -15.16
C ILE A 25 -13.32 -1.17 -15.07
N LYS A 26 -12.59 -1.96 -15.87
CA LYS A 26 -12.70 -3.42 -15.84
C LYS A 26 -12.10 -3.99 -14.56
N ILE A 27 -10.98 -3.41 -14.13
CA ILE A 27 -10.31 -3.74 -12.86
C ILE A 27 -11.22 -3.38 -11.69
N ALA A 28 -11.73 -2.15 -11.66
CA ALA A 28 -12.67 -1.65 -10.66
C ALA A 28 -13.92 -2.53 -10.54
N LYS A 29 -14.51 -2.91 -11.69
CA LYS A 29 -15.65 -3.84 -11.72
C LYS A 29 -15.31 -5.20 -11.12
N ALA A 30 -14.23 -5.82 -11.58
CA ALA A 30 -13.82 -7.14 -11.10
C ALA A 30 -13.56 -7.12 -9.59
N PHE A 31 -12.83 -6.11 -9.12
CA PHE A 31 -12.52 -5.90 -7.71
C PHE A 31 -13.79 -5.75 -6.85
N SER A 32 -14.67 -4.82 -7.20
CA SER A 32 -15.91 -4.57 -6.43
C SER A 32 -16.82 -5.78 -6.38
N GLU A 33 -16.98 -6.50 -7.50
CA GLU A 33 -17.82 -7.71 -7.54
C GLU A 33 -17.21 -8.86 -6.74
N SER A 34 -15.88 -9.03 -6.77
CA SER A 34 -15.19 -10.03 -5.96
C SER A 34 -15.32 -9.74 -4.47
N LEU A 35 -15.11 -8.49 -4.04
CA LEU A 35 -15.31 -8.08 -2.64
C LEU A 35 -16.76 -8.25 -2.19
N ALA A 36 -17.74 -7.84 -3.00
CA ALA A 36 -19.16 -7.97 -2.65
C ALA A 36 -19.57 -9.40 -2.34
N LYS A 37 -18.97 -10.35 -3.07
CA LYS A 37 -19.21 -11.80 -2.96
C LYS A 37 -18.32 -12.48 -1.91
N GLY A 38 -17.51 -11.71 -1.16
CA GLY A 38 -16.58 -12.23 -0.17
C GLY A 38 -15.37 -12.98 -0.77
N ASN A 39 -15.11 -12.86 -2.07
CA ASN A 39 -13.97 -13.50 -2.72
C ASN A 39 -12.72 -12.62 -2.63
N ILE A 40 -12.13 -12.58 -1.44
CA ILE A 40 -10.94 -11.76 -1.15
C ILE A 40 -9.75 -12.17 -2.03
N THR A 41 -9.55 -13.47 -2.26
CA THR A 41 -8.47 -13.99 -3.11
C THR A 41 -8.51 -13.36 -4.50
N GLN A 42 -9.68 -13.31 -5.12
CA GLN A 42 -9.84 -12.72 -6.45
C GLN A 42 -9.76 -11.19 -6.43
N ALA A 43 -10.26 -10.54 -5.37
CA ALA A 43 -10.13 -9.10 -5.21
C ALA A 43 -8.65 -8.66 -5.18
N LYS A 44 -7.80 -9.43 -4.48
CA LYS A 44 -6.36 -9.16 -4.37
C LYS A 44 -5.61 -9.24 -5.71
N GLU A 45 -6.03 -10.10 -6.64
CA GLU A 45 -5.38 -10.21 -7.96
C GLU A 45 -5.45 -8.89 -8.76
N CYS A 46 -6.51 -8.11 -8.53
CA CYS A 46 -6.73 -6.82 -9.15
C CYS A 46 -6.21 -5.63 -8.31
N ALA A 47 -5.61 -5.87 -7.13
CA ALA A 47 -5.11 -4.83 -6.23
C ALA A 47 -3.57 -4.73 -6.25
N THR A 48 -3.03 -3.61 -5.77
CA THR A 48 -1.60 -3.47 -5.42
C THR A 48 -1.24 -4.47 -4.32
N GLU A 49 0.03 -4.87 -4.21
CA GLU A 49 0.48 -5.83 -3.19
C GLU A 49 0.16 -5.34 -1.77
N GLU A 50 0.44 -4.06 -1.51
CA GLU A 50 0.22 -3.39 -0.23
C GLU A 50 -1.27 -3.39 0.14
N PHE A 51 -2.13 -3.01 -0.79
CA PHE A 51 -3.57 -3.08 -0.58
C PHE A 51 -4.06 -4.52 -0.41
N GLY A 52 -3.44 -5.49 -1.10
CA GLY A 52 -3.72 -6.91 -0.91
C GLY A 52 -3.44 -7.40 0.51
N LEU A 53 -2.35 -6.93 1.14
CA LEU A 53 -2.03 -7.20 2.55
C LEU A 53 -3.06 -6.57 3.50
N PHE A 54 -3.50 -5.35 3.20
CA PHE A 54 -4.57 -4.71 3.97
C PHE A 54 -5.88 -5.51 3.91
N LEU A 55 -6.24 -6.03 2.74
CA LEU A 55 -7.42 -6.87 2.58
C LEU A 55 -7.32 -8.17 3.39
N ASP A 56 -6.15 -8.81 3.44
CA ASP A 56 -5.92 -9.98 4.29
C ASP A 56 -6.11 -9.66 5.77
N MET A 57 -5.54 -8.54 6.23
CA MET A 57 -5.71 -8.07 7.60
C MET A 57 -7.18 -7.82 7.91
N ALA A 58 -7.88 -7.05 7.08
CA ALA A 58 -9.28 -6.70 7.27
C ALA A 58 -10.20 -7.94 7.25
N ALA A 59 -9.92 -8.92 6.40
CA ALA A 59 -10.60 -10.22 6.40
C ALA A 59 -10.32 -11.01 7.68
N SER A 60 -9.08 -11.02 8.18
CA SER A 60 -8.71 -11.70 9.43
C SER A 60 -9.38 -11.10 10.67
N LEU A 61 -9.66 -9.80 10.64
CA LEU A 61 -10.39 -9.08 11.68
C LEU A 61 -11.92 -9.22 11.56
N GLY A 62 -12.42 -9.89 10.52
CA GLY A 62 -13.85 -10.02 10.25
C GLY A 62 -14.52 -8.70 9.84
N THR A 63 -13.74 -7.70 9.43
CA THR A 63 -14.25 -6.36 9.06
C THR A 63 -14.70 -6.27 7.60
N ILE A 64 -14.35 -7.26 6.78
CA ILE A 64 -14.91 -7.42 5.43
C ILE A 64 -15.99 -8.47 5.49
N GLU A 65 -17.25 -8.04 5.64
CA GLU A 65 -18.40 -8.92 5.49
C GLU A 65 -18.78 -9.04 4.01
N ALA A 66 -19.23 -10.23 3.59
CA ALA A 66 -19.85 -10.40 2.26
C ALA A 66 -21.16 -9.62 2.25
N VAL A 67 -21.14 -8.46 1.59
CA VAL A 67 -22.24 -7.48 1.70
C VAL A 67 -23.45 -7.91 0.87
N ASP A 68 -23.23 -8.48 -0.31
CA ASP A 68 -24.32 -8.72 -1.28
C ASP A 68 -23.86 -9.65 -2.44
N PRO A 69 -24.34 -10.91 -2.52
CA PRO A 69 -23.99 -11.83 -3.60
C PRO A 69 -24.60 -11.45 -4.96
N ASP A 70 -25.67 -10.65 -4.96
CA ASP A 70 -26.38 -10.18 -6.15
C ASP A 70 -25.86 -8.81 -6.64
N TYR A 71 -24.86 -8.26 -5.96
CA TYR A 71 -24.26 -6.98 -6.31
C TYR A 71 -23.80 -6.97 -7.77
N LYS A 72 -24.19 -5.91 -8.47
CA LYS A 72 -23.74 -5.60 -9.83
C LYS A 72 -23.07 -4.24 -9.84
N PHE A 73 -21.87 -4.22 -10.37
CA PHE A 73 -21.15 -2.97 -10.58
C PHE A 73 -21.90 -2.08 -11.58
N VAL A 74 -22.12 -0.82 -11.22
CA VAL A 74 -22.67 0.21 -12.10
C VAL A 74 -21.71 1.41 -12.10
N LEU A 75 -21.19 1.74 -13.29
CA LEU A 75 -20.32 2.89 -13.48
C LEU A 75 -21.13 4.19 -13.39
N VAL A 76 -20.68 5.11 -12.53
CA VAL A 76 -21.12 6.51 -12.53
C VAL A 76 -20.18 7.36 -13.39
N LYS A 77 -18.87 7.26 -13.16
CA LYS A 77 -17.86 8.06 -13.86
C LYS A 77 -16.50 7.39 -13.82
N GLU A 78 -15.74 7.50 -14.90
CA GLU A 78 -14.30 7.17 -14.94
C GLU A 78 -13.52 8.45 -15.26
N THR A 79 -12.48 8.72 -14.47
CA THR A 79 -11.53 9.81 -14.74
C THR A 79 -10.13 9.21 -14.79
N ILE A 80 -9.40 9.42 -15.88
CA ILE A 80 -8.02 8.92 -16.06
C ILE A 80 -7.09 10.12 -16.17
N ASN A 81 -6.05 10.14 -15.35
CA ASN A 81 -4.99 11.14 -15.36
C ASN A 81 -3.61 10.45 -15.33
N GLY A 82 -3.01 10.27 -16.50
CA GLY A 82 -1.72 9.60 -16.63
C GLY A 82 -1.74 8.15 -16.12
N ASN A 83 -1.05 7.90 -15.02
CA ASN A 83 -0.95 6.60 -14.36
C ASN A 83 -1.97 6.40 -13.24
N HIS A 84 -2.92 7.32 -13.07
CA HIS A 84 -3.97 7.21 -12.06
C HIS A 84 -5.34 7.20 -12.72
N ALA A 85 -6.28 6.49 -12.10
CA ALA A 85 -7.67 6.53 -12.47
C ALA A 85 -8.56 6.50 -11.24
N VAL A 86 -9.68 7.21 -11.31
CA VAL A 86 -10.74 7.19 -10.30
C VAL A 86 -12.00 6.69 -10.97
N VAL A 87 -12.57 5.61 -10.43
CA VAL A 87 -13.80 5.00 -10.91
C VAL A 87 -14.88 5.18 -9.84
N GLN A 88 -15.86 6.01 -10.12
CA GLN A 88 -17.03 6.20 -9.26
C GLN A 88 -18.10 5.17 -9.59
N GLN A 89 -18.63 4.51 -8.56
CA GLN A 89 -19.64 3.46 -8.66
C GLN A 89 -20.89 3.81 -7.87
N GLU A 90 -22.04 3.39 -8.39
CA GLU A 90 -23.33 3.66 -7.74
C GLU A 90 -23.42 2.94 -6.39
N GLY A 91 -23.80 3.65 -5.33
CA GLY A 91 -24.03 3.09 -4.00
C GLY A 91 -22.81 2.65 -3.20
N ARG A 92 -21.58 2.61 -3.76
CA ARG A 92 -20.36 2.11 -3.08
C ARG A 92 -19.14 3.04 -3.15
N GLY A 93 -19.34 4.32 -3.52
CA GLY A 93 -18.28 5.34 -3.51
C GLY A 93 -17.38 5.31 -4.74
N GLN A 94 -16.13 5.76 -4.58
CA GLN A 94 -15.12 5.72 -5.64
C GLN A 94 -14.09 4.61 -5.37
N ILE A 95 -13.43 4.17 -6.44
CA ILE A 95 -12.31 3.24 -6.42
C ILE A 95 -11.13 3.93 -7.09
N ASP A 96 -10.02 3.97 -6.39
CA ASP A 96 -8.77 4.52 -6.88
C ASP A 96 -7.93 3.41 -7.51
N LEU A 97 -7.28 3.72 -8.63
CA LEU A 97 -6.44 2.79 -9.36
C LEU A 97 -5.15 3.47 -9.80
N VAL A 98 -4.07 2.70 -9.77
CA VAL A 98 -2.74 3.10 -10.24
C VAL A 98 -2.25 2.14 -11.33
N LYS A 99 -1.46 2.66 -12.27
CA LYS A 99 -0.80 1.87 -13.30
C LYS A 99 0.64 1.59 -12.89
N ILE A 100 0.95 0.31 -12.68
CA ILE A 100 2.28 -0.20 -12.33
C ILE A 100 2.71 -1.15 -13.44
N ASP A 101 3.88 -0.93 -14.02
CA ASP A 101 4.44 -1.72 -15.12
C ASP A 101 3.48 -1.95 -16.32
N GLY A 102 2.64 -0.95 -16.59
CA GLY A 102 1.66 -1.00 -17.68
C GLY A 102 0.34 -1.69 -17.31
N GLU A 103 0.21 -2.22 -16.10
CA GLU A 103 -0.99 -2.87 -15.60
C GLU A 103 -1.73 -1.99 -14.60
N TRP A 104 -3.06 -1.92 -14.72
CA TRP A 104 -3.91 -1.21 -13.78
C TRP A 104 -4.19 -2.08 -12.56
N LYS A 105 -4.06 -1.51 -11.36
CA LYS A 105 -4.35 -2.15 -10.09
C LYS A 105 -5.19 -1.22 -9.22
N VAL A 106 -6.12 -1.78 -8.46
CA VAL A 106 -6.85 -1.05 -7.42
C VAL A 106 -5.86 -0.69 -6.33
N ASP A 107 -5.88 0.57 -5.97
CA ASP A 107 -5.11 1.15 -4.90
C ASP A 107 -6.05 1.58 -3.77
N TYR A 108 -5.52 1.70 -2.56
CA TYR A 108 -6.25 2.36 -1.49
C TYR A 108 -6.08 3.86 -1.67
N ALA A 109 -7.17 4.63 -1.70
CA ALA A 109 -7.12 6.07 -2.00
C ALA A 109 -6.16 6.87 -1.09
N ASP A 110 -5.95 6.39 0.14
CA ASP A 110 -5.05 6.99 1.13
C ASP A 110 -3.67 6.30 1.18
N LEU A 111 -3.45 5.25 0.37
CA LEU A 111 -2.10 4.80 0.08
C LEU A 111 -1.49 5.79 -0.92
N PRO A 112 -0.23 6.17 -0.70
CA PRO A 112 0.39 7.19 -1.51
C PRO A 112 0.56 6.72 -2.97
N THR A 113 -0.32 7.19 -3.83
CA THR A 113 -0.47 6.72 -5.21
C THR A 113 0.72 7.06 -6.13
N SER A 114 1.62 7.95 -5.70
CA SER A 114 2.84 8.32 -6.42
C SER A 114 4.06 8.15 -5.51
N ALA A 115 5.24 7.93 -6.11
CA ALA A 115 6.51 7.94 -5.40
C ALA A 115 6.67 9.21 -4.52
N GLU A 116 6.20 10.36 -4.98
CA GLU A 116 6.23 11.59 -4.20
C GLU A 116 5.29 11.54 -2.98
N SER A 117 4.05 11.10 -3.18
CA SER A 117 3.09 10.89 -2.09
C SER A 117 3.64 9.88 -1.07
N ALA A 118 4.37 8.87 -1.52
CA ALA A 118 4.83 7.77 -0.68
C ALA A 118 6.01 8.19 0.17
N ALA A 119 6.89 8.98 -0.43
CA ALA A 119 7.92 9.67 0.30
C ALA A 119 7.32 10.64 1.34
N LYS A 120 6.26 11.40 1.01
CA LYS A 120 5.59 12.30 1.95
C LYS A 120 4.96 11.57 3.15
N ALA A 121 4.22 10.50 2.90
CA ALA A 121 3.60 9.69 3.96
C ALA A 121 4.66 9.07 4.90
N ASN A 122 5.76 8.57 4.34
CA ASN A 122 6.88 8.06 5.13
C ASN A 122 7.56 9.16 5.96
N ILE A 123 7.76 10.36 5.40
CA ILE A 123 8.30 11.51 6.14
C ILE A 123 7.39 11.87 7.31
N GLU A 124 6.07 11.90 7.13
CA GLU A 124 5.12 12.19 8.19
C GLU A 124 5.17 11.12 9.30
N MET A 125 5.12 9.84 8.93
CA MET A 125 5.24 8.73 9.88
C MET A 125 6.55 8.80 10.68
N LEU A 126 7.68 8.97 10.00
CA LEU A 126 9.00 9.08 10.64
C LEU A 126 9.07 10.33 11.54
N SER A 127 8.46 11.44 11.13
CA SER A 127 8.38 12.65 11.95
C SER A 127 7.62 12.41 13.24
N ILE A 128 6.44 11.76 13.17
CA ILE A 128 5.66 11.40 14.36
C ILE A 128 6.47 10.51 15.30
N ALA A 129 7.17 9.51 14.75
CA ALA A 129 8.02 8.61 15.53
C ALA A 129 9.17 9.36 16.24
N LEU A 130 9.81 10.30 15.56
CA LEU A 130 10.83 11.18 16.14
C LEU A 130 10.26 12.05 17.27
N TRP A 131 9.10 12.66 17.06
CA TRP A 131 8.39 13.46 18.07
C TRP A 131 8.04 12.63 19.31
N MET A 132 7.54 11.41 19.13
CA MET A 132 7.28 10.49 20.23
C MET A 132 8.57 10.13 20.97
N TYR A 133 9.65 9.81 20.25
CA TYR A 133 10.94 9.53 20.85
C TYR A 133 11.39 10.69 21.74
N HIS A 134 11.34 11.93 21.23
CA HIS A 134 11.70 13.13 21.97
C HIS A 134 10.82 13.34 23.21
N MET A 135 9.51 13.10 23.09
CA MET A 135 8.58 13.21 24.22
C MET A 135 8.93 12.25 25.37
N TYR A 136 9.23 10.98 25.06
CA TYR A 136 9.55 9.99 26.08
C TYR A 136 10.99 10.10 26.61
N ASN A 137 11.95 10.49 25.78
CA ASN A 137 13.38 10.40 26.09
C ASN A 137 14.06 11.77 26.26
N GLY A 138 13.32 12.87 26.10
CA GLY A 138 13.79 14.24 26.32
C GLY A 138 14.80 14.78 25.28
N SER A 139 15.15 13.99 24.28
CA SER A 139 15.97 14.40 23.13
C SER A 139 15.58 13.58 21.90
N TYR A 140 15.80 14.11 20.69
CA TYR A 140 15.72 13.31 19.46
C TYR A 140 16.90 12.35 19.35
N PRO A 141 16.77 11.21 18.63
CA PRO A 141 17.91 10.35 18.36
C PRO A 141 18.92 11.04 17.43
N SER A 142 20.20 10.65 17.47
CA SER A 142 21.22 11.22 16.57
C SER A 142 21.08 10.75 15.12
N GLU A 143 20.45 9.60 14.91
CA GLU A 143 20.23 8.95 13.61
C GLU A 143 18.85 8.29 13.61
N LEU A 144 18.24 8.05 12.44
CA LEU A 144 16.90 7.47 12.33
C LEU A 144 16.80 6.07 12.94
N GLU A 145 17.87 5.28 12.88
CA GLU A 145 17.99 3.94 13.45
C GLU A 145 17.73 3.93 14.97
N GLY A 146 17.91 5.06 15.66
CA GLY A 146 17.54 5.21 17.06
C GLY A 146 16.05 4.94 17.34
N LEU A 147 15.16 5.09 16.35
CA LEU A 147 13.74 4.74 16.45
C LEU A 147 13.50 3.23 16.60
N LEU A 148 14.50 2.41 16.28
CA LEU A 148 14.44 0.94 16.38
C LEU A 148 15.04 0.40 17.68
N ASP A 149 15.61 1.27 18.53
CA ASP A 149 16.25 0.86 19.78
C ASP A 149 15.20 0.44 20.82
N SER A 150 15.10 -0.87 21.05
CA SER A 150 14.16 -1.46 22.00
C SER A 150 14.46 -1.15 23.47
N THR A 151 15.60 -0.51 23.77
CA THR A 151 15.97 -0.12 25.14
C THR A 151 15.40 1.23 25.55
N LYS A 152 14.81 1.98 24.60
CA LYS A 152 14.25 3.32 24.82
C LYS A 152 12.85 3.29 25.40
N GLU A 153 12.54 4.28 26.23
CA GLU A 153 11.23 4.43 26.82
C GLU A 153 10.21 4.82 25.74
N GLY A 154 9.05 4.17 25.70
CA GLY A 154 8.03 4.40 24.68
C GLY A 154 8.17 3.54 23.42
N TYR A 155 9.17 2.65 23.33
CA TYR A 155 9.30 1.70 22.21
C TYR A 155 8.08 0.75 22.10
N PRO A 156 7.61 0.41 20.87
CA PRO A 156 8.15 0.82 19.56
C PRO A 156 7.57 2.15 19.04
N PHE A 157 8.43 2.96 18.42
CA PHE A 157 8.02 4.20 17.76
C PHE A 157 7.57 4.00 16.30
N LEU A 158 7.95 2.87 15.69
CA LEU A 158 7.54 2.48 14.36
C LEU A 158 6.80 1.14 14.42
N VAL A 159 5.65 1.08 13.72
CA VAL A 159 4.88 -0.18 13.57
C VAL A 159 5.71 -1.21 12.79
N VAL A 160 6.38 -0.76 11.73
CA VAL A 160 7.33 -1.57 10.99
C VAL A 160 8.70 -1.42 11.67
N LYS A 161 9.28 -2.53 12.15
CA LYS A 161 10.59 -2.55 12.83
C LYS A 161 11.79 -2.37 11.88
N LYS A 162 11.68 -1.45 10.93
CA LYS A 162 12.74 -1.02 10.02
C LYS A 162 12.50 0.43 9.61
N ILE A 163 13.56 1.14 9.26
CA ILE A 163 13.44 2.42 8.56
C ILE A 163 13.07 2.12 7.09
N PRO A 164 11.99 2.69 6.54
CA PRO A 164 11.67 2.52 5.13
C PRO A 164 12.71 3.20 4.25
N THR A 165 12.94 2.68 3.04
CA THR A 165 13.64 3.41 1.99
C THR A 165 12.65 4.35 1.29
N ASP A 166 13.16 5.44 0.72
CA ASP A 166 12.37 6.25 -0.19
C ASP A 166 11.98 5.46 -1.46
N PRO A 167 10.93 5.88 -2.18
CA PRO A 167 10.46 5.16 -3.37
C PRO A 167 11.45 5.15 -4.55
N TRP A 168 12.55 5.90 -4.46
CA TRP A 168 13.64 5.91 -5.44
C TRP A 168 14.83 5.06 -4.99
N GLY A 169 14.69 4.32 -3.89
CA GLY A 169 15.69 3.36 -3.41
C GLY A 169 16.77 3.95 -2.51
N ASN A 170 16.61 5.18 -2.02
CA ASN A 170 17.57 5.82 -1.12
C ASN A 170 17.09 5.81 0.33
N SER A 171 18.01 5.93 1.28
CA SER A 171 17.66 6.20 2.67
C SER A 171 17.14 7.62 2.83
N TYR A 172 16.11 7.80 3.68
CA TYR A 172 15.75 9.14 4.15
C TYR A 172 16.93 9.77 4.87
N GLN A 173 17.07 11.07 4.66
CA GLN A 173 18.11 11.88 5.26
C GLN A 173 17.53 12.65 6.43
N TYR A 174 18.29 12.70 7.52
CA TYR A 174 17.85 13.26 8.79
C TYR A 174 18.99 14.03 9.43
N VAL A 175 18.68 15.21 10.00
CA VAL A 175 19.65 15.95 10.81
C VAL A 175 18.95 16.65 11.97
N VAL A 176 19.58 16.59 13.13
CA VAL A 176 19.18 17.29 14.34
C VAL A 176 20.43 17.92 15.01
N PRO A 177 20.40 19.21 15.37
CA PRO A 177 19.37 20.21 15.05
C PRO A 177 19.20 20.39 13.53
N GLY A 178 17.99 20.68 13.09
CA GLY A 178 17.69 20.98 11.69
C GLY A 178 18.43 22.22 11.20
N ASN A 179 18.81 22.26 9.92
CA ASN A 179 19.33 23.48 9.29
C ASN A 179 18.20 24.47 9.00
N HIS A 180 17.02 23.96 8.65
CA HIS A 180 15.81 24.72 8.37
C HIS A 180 14.90 24.80 9.61
N ASN A 181 14.94 23.79 10.48
CA ASN A 181 14.27 23.78 11.78
C ASN A 181 15.28 23.74 12.95
N PRO A 182 15.90 24.87 13.37
CA PRO A 182 16.99 24.87 14.35
C PRO A 182 16.62 24.40 15.76
N THR A 183 15.33 24.42 16.12
CA THR A 183 14.82 23.94 17.41
C THR A 183 14.29 22.50 17.33
N ASP A 184 14.35 21.88 16.15
CA ASP A 184 13.77 20.59 15.83
C ASP A 184 14.71 19.82 14.88
N PHE A 185 14.17 19.03 13.95
CA PHE A 185 14.93 18.29 12.94
C PHE A 185 14.51 18.61 11.51
N ASP A 186 15.43 18.35 10.58
CA ASP A 186 15.14 18.28 9.15
C ASP A 186 15.14 16.81 8.71
N LEU A 187 14.15 16.42 7.90
CA LEU A 187 13.94 15.07 7.36
C LEU A 187 13.51 15.16 5.89
N TRP A 188 14.18 14.45 4.98
CA TRP A 188 13.88 14.49 3.55
C TRP A 188 14.20 13.21 2.78
N ALA A 189 13.57 13.05 1.62
CA ALA A 189 13.89 12.00 0.66
C ALA A 189 15.06 12.44 -0.23
N LEU A 190 16.08 11.60 -0.37
CA LEU A 190 17.24 11.93 -1.21
C LEU A 190 16.89 11.87 -2.70
N GLY A 191 16.01 10.95 -3.09
CA GLY A 191 15.61 10.76 -4.49
C GLY A 191 14.77 11.88 -5.09
N HIS A 192 14.32 12.86 -4.28
CA HIS A 192 13.46 13.94 -4.76
C HIS A 192 13.57 15.20 -3.90
N GLU A 193 14.21 16.24 -4.45
CA GLU A 193 14.56 17.47 -3.72
C GLU A 193 13.39 18.15 -3.00
N LYS A 194 12.15 18.00 -3.50
CA LYS A 194 10.96 18.65 -2.95
C LYS A 194 10.22 17.85 -1.87
N VAL A 195 10.67 16.64 -1.51
CA VAL A 195 9.98 15.84 -0.48
C VAL A 195 10.77 15.89 0.83
N ARG A 196 10.26 16.68 1.76
CA ARG A 196 10.95 17.11 2.99
C ARG A 196 9.93 17.56 4.05
N ASN A 197 10.33 17.63 5.32
CA ASN A 197 9.51 18.12 6.44
C ASN A 197 9.63 19.63 6.69
N TRP A 198 10.40 20.34 5.87
CA TRP A 198 10.46 21.80 5.88
C TRP A 198 10.00 22.35 4.53
N ASP A 199 9.11 23.34 4.60
CA ASP A 199 8.62 24.27 3.57
C ASP A 199 7.17 24.68 3.92
#